data_AF-A0A855IWE8-F1
#
_entry.id   AF-A0A855IWE8-F1
#
_cell.length_a   1.000
_cell.length_b   1.000
_cell.length_c   1.000
_cell.angle_alpha   90.00
_cell.angle_beta   90.00
_cell.angle_gamma   90.00
#
_symmetry.space_group_name_H-M   'P 1'
#
loop_
_entity.id
_entity.type
_entity.pdbx_description
1 polymer ?
#
loop_
_entity_poly.entity_id
_entity_poly.type
_entity_poly.pdbx_seq_one_letter_code
_entity_poly.pdbx_strand_id
1 'polypeptide(L)' 'MAKTHFHSNSQQRWFKPSVSMGLKGAQYSSIAASRVCPQFIVLAGAVGFVTGAVIGGVLDELDVL' A
#
# COMPACT_ATOMS: atom_id res chain seq x y z
N MET A 1 -30.75 2.18 22.76
CA MET A 1 -29.47 1.47 22.56
C MET A 1 -29.22 1.41 21.06
N ALA A 2 -28.27 2.21 20.55
CA ALA A 2 -27.59 2.01 19.25
C ALA A 2 -26.62 3.19 19.06
N LYS A 3 -25.50 3.17 19.79
CA LYS A 3 -24.38 4.08 19.56
C LYS A 3 -23.63 3.52 18.34
N THR A 4 -23.99 3.96 17.14
CA THR A 4 -23.23 3.64 15.94
C THR A 4 -21.93 4.44 15.99
N HIS A 5 -20.91 3.85 16.62
CA HIS A 5 -19.55 4.34 16.51
C HIS A 5 -19.09 4.17 15.06
N PHE A 6 -19.42 5.13 14.21
CA PHE A 6 -18.60 5.44 13.05
C PHE A 6 -17.26 5.96 13.58
N HIS A 7 -16.38 5.03 13.94
CA HIS A 7 -14.95 5.33 13.96
C HIS A 7 -14.53 5.53 12.50
N SER A 8 -14.84 6.70 11.94
CA SER A 8 -14.09 7.20 10.80
C SER A 8 -12.66 7.32 11.31
N ASN A 9 -11.84 6.34 10.96
CA ASN A 9 -10.45 6.29 11.35
C ASN A 9 -9.75 7.47 10.68
N SER A 10 -9.74 8.63 11.34
CA SER A 10 -9.23 9.87 10.74
C SER A 10 -7.81 9.65 10.25
N GLN A 11 -7.04 8.79 10.93
CA GLN A 11 -5.70 8.39 10.53
C GLN A 11 -5.62 7.71 9.15
N GLN A 12 -6.62 6.94 8.74
CA GLN A 12 -6.64 6.37 7.37
C GLN A 12 -6.88 7.43 6.29
N ARG A 13 -7.52 8.56 6.63
CA ARG A 13 -7.66 9.71 5.72
C ARG A 13 -6.35 10.48 5.54
N TRP A 14 -5.41 10.37 6.50
CA TRP A 14 -4.09 11.01 6.41
C TRP A 14 -3.06 10.18 5.66
N PHE A 15 -3.28 8.87 5.48
CA PHE A 15 -2.41 8.04 4.66
C PHE A 15 -2.79 8.21 3.19
N LYS A 16 -1.94 8.93 2.45
CA LYS A 16 -2.05 9.03 0.99
C LYS A 16 -2.21 7.62 0.39
N PRO A 17 -3.19 7.37 -0.50
CA PRO A 17 -3.39 6.11 -1.20
C PRO A 17 -2.09 5.55 -1.78
N SER A 18 -1.19 6.40 -2.27
CA SER A 18 0.18 6.04 -2.67
C SER A 18 0.97 5.28 -1.59
N VAL A 19 1.01 5.76 -0.35
CA VAL A 19 1.77 5.10 0.73
C VAL A 19 1.14 3.76 1.10
N SER A 20 -0.18 3.69 1.16
CA SER A 20 -0.92 2.45 1.45
C SER A 20 -0.72 1.39 0.36
N MET A 21 -0.82 1.80 -0.90
CA MET A 21 -0.65 0.95 -2.07
C MET A 21 0.81 0.51 -2.22
N GLY A 22 1.76 1.38 -1.90
CA GLY A 22 3.18 1.05 -1.80
C GLY A 22 3.45 0.00 -0.74
N LEU A 23 2.90 0.15 0.46
CA LEU A 23 3.08 -0.85 1.53
C LEU A 23 2.54 -2.23 1.12
N LYS A 24 1.38 -2.28 0.46
CA LYS A 24 0.83 -3.52 -0.13
C LYS A 24 1.75 -4.10 -1.20
N GLY A 25 2.24 -3.26 -2.13
CA GLY A 25 3.16 -3.68 -3.18
C GLY A 25 4.46 -4.27 -2.62
N ALA A 26 5.01 -3.69 -1.55
CA ALA A 26 6.18 -4.19 -0.83
C ALA A 26 5.92 -5.57 -0.21
N GLN A 27 4.75 -5.76 0.40
CA GLN A 27 4.36 -7.01 1.03
C GLN A 27 4.18 -8.13 0.01
N TYR A 28 3.50 -7.88 -1.11
CA TYR A 28 3.30 -8.92 -2.13
C TYR A 28 4.62 -9.33 -2.81
N SER A 29 5.44 -8.35 -3.18
CA SER A 29 6.72 -8.60 -3.84
C SER A 29 7.74 -9.31 -2.94
N SER A 30 7.81 -8.96 -1.66
CA SER A 30 8.66 -9.67 -0.68
C SER A 30 8.20 -11.11 -0.43
N ILE A 31 6.89 -11.37 -0.37
CA ILE A 31 6.33 -12.73 -0.27
C ILE A 31 6.61 -13.55 -1.54
N ALA A 32 6.53 -12.94 -2.72
CA ALA A 32 6.86 -13.61 -3.97
C ALA A 32 8.36 -13.98 -4.00
N ALA A 33 9.23 -13.03 -3.63
CA ALA A 33 10.67 -13.26 -3.60
C ALA A 33 11.10 -14.29 -2.55
N SER A 34 10.43 -14.37 -1.40
CA SER A 34 10.75 -15.37 -0.38
C SER A 34 10.52 -16.81 -0.85
N ARG A 35 9.66 -17.02 -1.85
CA ARG A 35 9.37 -18.32 -2.44
C ARG A 35 10.28 -18.69 -3.61
N VAL A 36 10.86 -17.71 -4.30
CA VAL A 36 11.62 -17.94 -5.55
C VAL A 36 13.11 -17.66 -5.38
N CYS A 37 13.46 -16.52 -4.79
CA CYS A 37 14.84 -16.10 -4.57
C CYS A 37 14.96 -15.29 -3.26
N PRO A 38 15.10 -15.95 -2.09
CA PRO A 38 15.05 -15.29 -0.79
C PRO A 38 16.15 -14.25 -0.57
N GLN A 39 17.27 -14.39 -1.29
CA GLN A 39 18.39 -13.43 -1.27
C GLN A 39 17.98 -12.03 -1.74
N PHE A 40 16.93 -11.92 -2.58
CA PHE A 40 16.47 -10.66 -3.16
C PHE A 40 15.17 -10.12 -2.51
N ILE A 41 14.74 -10.65 -1.37
CA ILE A 41 13.49 -10.22 -0.70
C ILE A 41 13.45 -8.71 -0.45
N VAL A 42 14.55 -8.12 0.00
CA VAL A 42 14.64 -6.68 0.30
C VAL A 42 14.52 -5.85 -0.98
N LEU A 43 15.22 -6.27 -2.04
CA LEU A 43 15.16 -5.60 -3.34
C LEU A 43 13.75 -5.70 -3.94
N ALA A 44 13.15 -6.88 -3.89
CA ALA A 44 11.79 -7.10 -4.36
C ALA A 44 10.78 -6.23 -3.58
N GLY A 45 10.89 -6.19 -2.25
CA GLY A 45 10.07 -5.35 -1.39
C GLY A 45 10.18 -3.86 -1.74
N ALA A 46 11.40 -3.35 -2.00
CA ALA A 46 11.60 -1.97 -2.40
C ALA A 46 10.99 -1.67 -3.79
N VAL A 47 11.19 -2.55 -4.77
CA VAL A 47 10.61 -2.41 -6.11
C VAL A 47 9.09 -2.46 -6.06
N GLY A 48 8.53 -3.39 -5.29
CA GLY A 48 7.09 -3.49 -5.07
C GLY A 48 6.53 -2.28 -4.34
N PHE A 49 7.27 -1.69 -3.39
CA PHE A 49 6.88 -0.45 -2.73
C PHE A 49 6.73 0.70 -3.71
N VAL A 50 7.76 0.93 -4.53
CA VAL A 50 7.75 2.02 -5.53
C VAL A 50 6.62 1.81 -6.54
N THR A 51 6.47 0.58 -7.03
CA THR A 51 5.41 0.24 -8.00
C THR A 51 4.02 0.48 -7.41
N GLY A 52 3.77 -0.01 -6.20
CA GLY A 52 2.52 0.21 -5.49
C GLY A 52 2.27 1.70 -5.23
N ALA A 53 3.30 2.45 -4.86
CA ALA A 53 3.18 3.87 -4.56
C ALA A 53 2.86 4.72 -5.80
N VAL A 54 3.43 4.39 -6.96
CA VAL A 54 3.10 5.03 -8.23
C VAL A 54 1.64 4.75 -8.60
N ILE A 55 1.19 3.49 -8.53
CA ILE A 55 -0.20 3.13 -8.83
C ILE A 55 -1.17 3.85 -7.88
N GLY A 56 -0.87 3.84 -6.58
CA GLY A 56 -1.70 4.53 -5.59
C GLY A 56 -1.69 6.05 -5.75
N GLY A 57 -0.60 6.64 -6.25
CA GLY A 57 -0.52 8.07 -6.59
C GLY A 57 -1.37 8.42 -7.81
N VAL A 58 -1.33 7.60 -8.86
CA VAL A 58 -2.18 7.79 -10.05
C VAL A 58 -3.66 7.67 -9.69
N LEU A 59 -4.03 6.72 -8.83
CA LEU A 59 -5.41 6.59 -8.35
C LEU A 59 -5.85 7.82 -7.53
N ASP A 60 -4.95 8.40 -6.73
CA ASP A 60 -5.22 9.63 -5.98
C ASP A 60 -5.49 10.82 -6.92
N GLU A 61 -4.78 10.92 -8.05
CA GLU A 61 -5.06 11.96 -9.04
C GLU A 61 -6.35 11.74 -9.85
N LEU A 62 -6.73 10.48 -10.12
CA LEU A 62 -8.00 10.17 -10.78
C LEU A 62 -9.22 10.42 -9.88
N ASP A 63 -9.12 10.23 -8.57
CA ASP A 63 -10.24 10.43 -7.62
C ASP A 63 -10.54 11.92 -7.36
N VAL A 64 -9.74 12.84 -7.92
CA VAL A 64 -9.90 14.30 -7.83
C VAL A 64 -10.66 14.90 -9.05
N LEU A 65 -10.85 14.13 -10.13
CA LEU A 65 -11.59 14.54 -11.35
C LEU A 65 -13.06 14.10 -11.30
#